data_AF-A0A948B964-F1
#
_entry.id   AF-A0A948B964-F1
#
_cell.length_a   1.000
_cell.length_b   1.000
_cell.length_c   1.000
_cell.angle_alpha   90.00
_cell.angle_beta   90.00
_cell.angle_gamma   90.00
#
_symmetry.space_group_name_H-M   'P 1'
#
loop_
_entity.id
_entity.type
_entity.pdbx_description
1 polymer ?
#
loop_
_entity_poly.entity_id
_entity_poly.type
_entity_poly.pdbx_seq_one_letter_code
_entity_poly.pdbx_strand_id
1 'polypeptide(L)'
;MAIFTRMKKAGQAHEIAKRVQDENQKTQAEIELLKAKVEKLTLICQGLWEIIGHRLELGNEDLMTKIQELDALYSKDAPPTECISCKRPIHVTKRRCIFCGSDQPEKDFFDSLRG
;
A
#
# COMPACT_ATOMS: atom_id res chain seq x y z
N MET A 1 38.76 -8.77 -38.00
CA MET A 1 38.10 -7.93 -36.98
C MET A 1 36.66 -8.35 -36.62
N ALA A 2 35.84 -8.88 -37.54
CA ALA A 2 34.42 -9.18 -37.26
C ALA A 2 34.14 -10.31 -36.23
N ILE A 3 35.01 -11.31 -36.13
CA ILE A 3 34.86 -12.46 -35.21
C ILE A 3 35.00 -12.02 -33.74
N PHE A 4 35.97 -11.15 -33.47
CA PHE A 4 36.23 -10.61 -32.13
C PHE A 4 35.05 -9.78 -31.60
N THR A 5 34.39 -9.02 -32.49
CA THR A 5 33.20 -8.22 -32.16
C THR A 5 31.98 -9.09 -31.87
N ARG A 6 31.80 -10.23 -32.57
CA ARG A 6 30.74 -11.20 -32.28
C ARG A 6 30.93 -11.89 -30.93
N MET A 7 32.16 -12.28 -30.59
CA MET A 7 32.47 -12.90 -29.30
C MET A 7 32.22 -11.94 -28.13
N LYS A 8 32.60 -10.66 -28.26
CA LYS A 8 32.28 -9.62 -27.26
C LYS A 8 30.78 -9.43 -27.07
N LYS A 9 30.00 -9.36 -28.16
CA LYS A 9 28.53 -9.24 -28.09
C LYS A 9 27.87 -10.45 -27.43
N ALA A 10 28.36 -11.67 -27.71
CA ALA A 10 27.85 -12.88 -27.07
C ALA A 10 28.13 -12.92 -25.56
N GLY A 11 29.33 -12.49 -25.13
CA GLY A 11 29.66 -12.36 -23.70
C GLY A 11 28.79 -11.31 -23.00
N GLN A 12 28.59 -10.15 -23.62
CA GLN A 12 27.71 -9.10 -23.09
C GLN A 12 26.25 -9.56 -22.99
N ALA A 13 25.74 -10.27 -24.00
CA ALA A 13 24.38 -10.82 -23.98
C ALA A 13 24.19 -11.85 -22.86
N HIS A 14 25.19 -12.70 -22.62
CA HIS A 14 25.15 -13.68 -21.53
C HIS A 14 25.18 -13.02 -20.15
N GLU A 15 25.99 -11.97 -19.97
CA GLU A 15 26.05 -11.23 -18.71
C GLU A 15 24.74 -10.48 -18.42
N ILE A 16 24.14 -9.87 -19.44
CA ILE A 16 22.82 -9.22 -19.32
C ILE A 16 21.75 -10.25 -18.97
N ALA A 17 21.72 -11.40 -19.66
CA ALA A 17 20.75 -12.45 -19.39
C ALA A 17 20.85 -12.97 -17.96
N LYS A 18 22.08 -13.15 -17.45
CA LYS A 18 22.30 -13.57 -16.06
C LYS A 18 21.83 -12.51 -15.06
N ARG A 19 22.14 -11.23 -15.28
CA ARG A 19 21.66 -10.15 -14.40
C ARG A 19 20.14 -10.07 -14.37
N VAL A 20 19.49 -10.15 -15.53
CA VAL A 20 18.03 -10.15 -15.62
C VAL A 20 17.43 -11.37 -14.91
N GLN A 21 18.08 -12.54 -15.02
CA GLN A 21 17.64 -13.73 -14.30
C GLN A 21 17.77 -13.55 -12.77
N ASP A 22 18.89 -13.02 -12.29
CA ASP A 22 19.13 -12.78 -10.87
C ASP A 22 18.15 -11.71 -10.31
N GLU A 23 17.88 -10.65 -11.07
CA GLU A 23 16.88 -9.63 -10.73
C GLU A 23 15.46 -10.22 -10.68
N ASN A 24 15.08 -11.02 -11.68
CA ASN A 24 13.77 -11.66 -11.72
C ASN A 24 13.59 -12.62 -10.53
N GLN A 25 14.62 -13.39 -10.17
CA GLN A 25 14.57 -14.25 -8.98
C GLN A 25 14.39 -13.46 -7.68
N LYS A 26 15.07 -12.31 -7.53
CA LYS A 26 14.89 -11.42 -6.38
C LYS A 26 13.48 -10.86 -6.32
N THR A 27 12.97 -10.34 -7.44
CA THR A 27 11.60 -9.81 -7.53
C THR A 27 10.58 -10.90 -7.22
N GLN A 28 10.78 -12.13 -7.70
CA GLN A 28 9.89 -13.25 -7.39
C GLN A 28 9.90 -13.58 -5.90
N ALA A 29 11.09 -13.62 -5.27
CA ALA A 29 11.20 -13.85 -3.83
C ALA A 29 10.51 -12.76 -3.00
N GLU A 30 10.63 -11.49 -3.42
CA GLU A 30 9.93 -10.37 -2.79
C GLU A 30 8.41 -10.48 -2.93
N ILE A 31 7.92 -10.89 -4.10
CA ILE A 31 6.49 -11.14 -4.35
C ILE A 31 5.97 -12.24 -3.43
N GLU A 32 6.67 -13.36 -3.32
CA GLU A 32 6.26 -14.46 -2.43
C GLU A 32 6.27 -14.04 -0.96
N LEU A 33 7.26 -13.25 -0.54
CA LEU A 33 7.30 -12.69 0.81
C LEU A 33 6.12 -11.74 1.07
N LEU A 34 5.77 -10.88 0.10
CA LEU A 34 4.64 -9.97 0.20
C LEU A 34 3.31 -10.73 0.26
N LYS A 35 3.14 -11.78 -0.55
CA LYS A 35 1.96 -12.66 -0.49
C LYS A 35 1.80 -13.29 0.90
N ALA A 36 2.87 -13.87 1.44
CA ALA A 36 2.85 -14.47 2.78
C ALA A 36 2.48 -13.45 3.88
N LYS A 37 2.96 -12.20 3.76
CA LYS A 37 2.58 -11.11 4.67
C LYS A 37 1.11 -10.73 4.54
N VAL A 38 0.58 -10.66 3.31
CA VAL A 38 -0.84 -10.37 3.06
C VAL A 38 -1.71 -11.49 3.62
N GLU A 39 -1.39 -12.76 3.37
CA GLU A 39 -2.12 -13.91 3.92
C GLU A 39 -2.16 -13.87 5.45
N LYS A 40 -1.01 -13.61 6.09
CA LYS A 40 -0.95 -13.45 7.55
C LYS A 40 -1.80 -12.28 8.04
N LEU A 41 -1.77 -11.15 7.35
CA LEU A 41 -2.59 -9.99 7.69
C LEU A 41 -4.09 -10.30 7.55
N THR A 42 -4.49 -11.02 6.50
CA THR A 42 -5.87 -11.46 6.29
C THR A 42 -6.35 -12.32 7.45
N LEU A 43 -5.55 -13.30 7.90
CA LEU A 43 -5.88 -14.14 9.06
C LEU A 43 -6.02 -13.31 10.34
N ILE A 44 -5.14 -12.34 10.57
CA ILE A 44 -5.22 -11.44 11.72
C ILE A 44 -6.51 -10.60 11.66
N CYS A 45 -6.82 -9.98 10.52
CA CYS A 45 -8.03 -9.19 10.34
C CYS A 45 -9.30 -10.03 10.53
N GLN A 46 -9.32 -11.27 10.03
CA GLN A 46 -10.43 -12.19 10.23
C GLN A 46 -10.60 -12.53 11.71
N GLY A 47 -9.53 -12.90 12.41
CA GLY A 47 -9.59 -13.22 13.84
C GLY A 47 -10.03 -12.01 14.68
N LEU A 48 -9.56 -10.81 14.36
CA LEU A 48 -10.01 -9.57 15.01
C LEU A 48 -11.50 -9.32 14.76
N TRP A 49 -11.98 -9.52 13.53
CA TRP A 49 -13.39 -9.37 13.20
C TRP A 49 -14.27 -10.38 13.93
N GLU A 50 -13.87 -11.65 13.98
CA GLU A 50 -14.61 -12.68 14.73
C GLU A 50 -14.71 -12.32 16.21
N ILE A 51 -13.63 -11.84 16.83
CA ILE A 51 -13.64 -11.40 18.23
C ILE A 51 -14.58 -10.20 18.45
N ILE A 52 -14.49 -9.18 17.59
CA ILE A 52 -15.28 -7.95 17.72
C ILE A 52 -16.76 -8.23 17.43
N GLY A 53 -17.04 -8.91 16.31
CA GLY A 53 -18.38 -9.26 15.88
C GLY A 53 -19.11 -10.11 16.92
N HIS A 54 -18.44 -11.10 17.51
CA HIS A 54 -19.03 -11.90 18.59
C HIS A 54 -19.31 -11.08 19.86
N ARG A 55 -18.44 -10.13 20.22
CA ARG A 55 -18.61 -9.32 21.43
C ARG A 55 -19.66 -8.21 21.30
N LEU A 56 -19.86 -7.73 20.09
CA LEU A 56 -20.75 -6.60 19.79
C LEU A 56 -22.00 -7.00 19.00
N GLU A 57 -22.20 -8.31 18.79
CA GLU A 57 -23.30 -8.87 18.01
C GLU A 57 -23.42 -8.26 16.60
N LEU A 58 -22.27 -7.92 15.99
CA LEU A 58 -22.22 -7.34 14.66
C LEU A 58 -22.23 -8.42 13.58
N GLY A 59 -22.96 -8.15 12.50
CA GLY A 59 -23.03 -9.00 11.33
C GLY A 59 -22.00 -8.60 10.27
N ASN A 60 -21.77 -9.49 9.30
CA ASN A 60 -20.90 -9.21 8.16
C ASN A 60 -21.35 -7.98 7.35
N GLU A 61 -22.63 -7.64 7.36
CA GLU A 61 -23.18 -6.45 6.70
C GLU A 61 -22.64 -5.15 7.32
N ASP A 62 -22.45 -5.11 8.64
CA ASP A 62 -21.87 -3.96 9.34
C ASP A 62 -20.41 -3.75 8.92
N LEU A 63 -19.63 -4.84 8.82
CA LEU A 63 -18.26 -4.78 8.33
C LEU A 63 -18.20 -4.28 6.89
N MET A 64 -19.05 -4.83 6.00
CA MET A 64 -19.08 -4.43 4.59
C MET A 64 -19.44 -2.96 4.43
N THR A 65 -20.42 -2.48 5.19
CA THR A 65 -20.79 -1.06 5.24
C THR A 65 -19.60 -0.22 5.67
N LYS A 66 -18.90 -0.63 6.73
CA LYS A 66 -17.74 0.11 7.23
C LYS A 66 -16.58 0.14 6.23
N ILE A 67 -16.34 -0.96 5.53
CA ILE A 67 -15.33 -1.02 4.46
C ILE A 67 -15.69 -0.06 3.32
N GLN A 68 -16.95 -0.01 2.90
CA GLN A 68 -17.42 0.91 1.87
C GLN A 68 -17.26 2.38 2.27
N GLU A 69 -17.59 2.73 3.52
CA GLU A 69 -17.35 4.08 4.06
C GLU A 69 -15.88 4.48 3.99
N LEU A 70 -14.99 3.56 4.37
CA LEU A 70 -13.55 3.79 4.34
C LEU A 70 -13.03 3.91 2.91
N ASP A 71 -13.46 3.04 2.01
CA ASP A 71 -13.05 3.10 0.61
C ASP A 71 -13.48 4.42 -0.04
N ALA A 72 -14.72 4.88 0.21
CA ALA A 72 -15.19 6.17 -0.25
C ALA A 72 -14.34 7.33 0.28
N LEU A 73 -13.95 7.29 1.56
CA LEU A 73 -13.13 8.31 2.20
C LEU A 73 -11.70 8.35 1.66
N TYR A 74 -11.12 7.19 1.34
CA TYR A 74 -9.73 7.07 0.89
C TYR A 74 -9.59 6.98 -0.64
N SER A 75 -10.71 6.95 -1.36
CA SER A 75 -10.75 6.98 -2.82
C SER A 75 -10.06 8.24 -3.36
N LYS A 76 -9.50 8.15 -4.57
CA LYS A 76 -8.88 9.31 -5.23
C LYS A 76 -9.88 10.44 -5.51
N ASP A 77 -11.16 10.08 -5.62
CA ASP A 77 -12.27 10.98 -5.88
C ASP A 77 -12.93 11.47 -4.59
N ALA A 78 -12.34 11.16 -3.42
CA ALA A 78 -12.84 11.62 -2.14
C ALA A 78 -12.88 13.16 -2.12
N PRO A 79 -13.97 13.76 -1.58
CA PRO A 79 -14.11 15.20 -1.52
C PRO A 79 -12.94 15.78 -0.72
N PRO A 80 -12.27 16.83 -1.23
CA PRO A 80 -11.14 17.42 -0.55
C PRO A 80 -11.58 18.03 0.78
N THR A 81 -10.80 17.78 1.82
CA THR A 81 -10.93 18.40 3.13
C THR A 81 -10.18 19.74 3.16
N GLU A 82 -10.53 20.64 4.07
CA GLU A 82 -9.83 21.92 4.21
C GLU A 82 -8.56 21.80 5.06
N CYS A 83 -7.50 22.48 4.63
CA CYS A 83 -6.28 22.62 5.43
C CYS A 83 -6.55 23.45 6.70
N ILE A 84 -6.11 22.97 7.86
CA ILE A 84 -6.29 23.65 9.15
C ILE A 84 -5.66 25.04 9.23
N SER A 85 -4.64 25.32 8.42
CA SER A 85 -3.87 26.56 8.46
C SER A 85 -4.29 27.54 7.36
N CYS A 86 -4.38 27.09 6.10
CA CYS A 86 -4.64 27.98 4.97
C CYS A 86 -6.04 27.81 4.34
N LYS A 87 -6.87 26.90 4.87
CA LYS A 87 -8.24 26.58 4.41
C LYS A 87 -8.36 26.16 2.94
N ARG A 88 -7.24 25.87 2.28
CA ARG A 88 -7.24 25.36 0.90
C ARG A 88 -7.65 23.89 0.87
N PRO A 89 -8.32 23.45 -0.21
CA PRO A 89 -8.73 22.06 -0.37
C PRO A 89 -7.51 21.15 -0.51
N ILE A 90 -7.44 20.12 0.31
CA ILE A 90 -6.40 19.09 0.34
C ILE A 90 -7.03 17.70 0.45
N HIS A 91 -6.39 16.70 -0.14
CA HIS A 91 -6.87 15.32 -0.02
C HIS A 91 -6.67 14.80 1.42
N VAL A 92 -7.63 14.02 1.93
CA VAL A 92 -7.68 13.57 3.33
C VAL A 92 -6.46 12.73 3.76
N THR A 93 -5.77 12.11 2.80
CA THR A 93 -4.54 11.32 3.04
C THR A 93 -3.26 12.16 3.14
N LYS A 94 -3.31 13.47 2.86
CA LYS A 94 -2.11 14.32 2.85
C LYS A 94 -1.76 14.74 4.27
N ARG A 95 -0.69 14.16 4.82
CA ARG A 95 -0.09 14.55 6.11
C ARG A 95 0.49 15.97 6.13
N ARG A 96 0.79 16.54 4.97
CA ARG A 96 1.30 17.91 4.83
C ARG A 96 0.55 18.65 3.73
N CYS A 97 0.16 19.89 4.02
CA CYS A 97 -0.49 20.75 3.04
C CYS A 97 0.49 21.09 1.91
N ILE A 98 0.09 20.80 0.67
CA ILE A 98 0.88 21.13 -0.54
C ILE A 98 1.02 22.63 -0.78
N PHE A 99 0.15 23.46 -0.16
CA PHE A 99 0.11 24.89 -0.40
C PHE A 99 0.89 25.71 0.64
N CYS A 100 0.70 25.42 1.93
CA CYS A 100 1.32 26.20 3.00
C CYS A 100 2.36 25.41 3.81
N GLY A 101 2.54 24.11 3.52
CA GLY A 101 3.53 23.28 4.20
C GLY A 101 3.18 22.90 5.64
N SER A 102 2.06 23.37 6.19
CA SER A 102 1.61 22.96 7.53
C SER A 102 1.29 21.47 7.57
N ASP A 103 1.74 20.80 8.63
CA ASP A 103 1.35 19.43 8.90
C ASP A 103 -0.14 19.39 9.24
N GLN A 104 -0.82 18.41 8.67
CA GLN A 104 -2.24 18.17 8.90
C GLN A 104 -2.37 17.13 9.99
N PRO A 105 -3.41 17.22 10.84
CA PRO A 105 -3.64 16.20 11.84
C PRO A 105 -3.71 14.85 11.14
N GLU A 106 -2.77 13.98 11.53
CA GLU A 106 -2.71 12.62 11.06
C GLU A 106 -4.00 11.97 11.51
N LYS A 107 -4.92 11.72 10.56
CA LYS A 107 -6.00 10.74 10.80
C LYS A 107 -5.35 9.37 10.71
N ASP A 108 -4.43 9.09 11.65
CA ASP A 108 -3.89 7.77 11.77
C ASP A 108 -5.05 6.88 12.18
N PHE A 109 -5.42 5.99 11.26
CA PHE A 109 -6.55 5.09 11.37
C PHE A 109 -6.56 4.29 12.69
N PHE A 110 -5.38 4.09 13.31
CA PHE A 110 -5.21 3.41 14.58
C PHE A 110 -5.01 4.33 15.80
N ASP A 111 -4.71 5.62 15.63
CA ASP A 111 -4.51 6.53 16.77
C ASP A 111 -5.85 7.03 17.35
N SER A 112 -6.94 6.99 16.59
CA SER A 112 -8.29 7.17 17.15
C SER A 112 -8.76 6.00 18.04
N LEU A 113 -8.02 4.88 18.08
CA LEU A 113 -8.32 3.69 18.91
C LEU A 113 -7.40 3.56 20.14
N ARG A 114 -6.35 4.37 20.24
CA ARG A 114 -5.56 4.54 21.46
C ARG A 114 -6.02 5.85 22.09
N GLY A 115 -6.94 5.74 23.05
CA GLY A 115 -7.39 6.87 23.86
C GLY A 115 -6.25 7.64 24.51
#